data_AF-A0A8H7ZJV1-F1
#
_entry.id   AF-A0A8H7ZJV1-F1
#
_cell.length_a   1.000
_cell.length_b   1.000
_cell.length_c   1.000
_cell.angle_alpha   90.00
_cell.angle_beta   90.00
_cell.angle_gamma   90.00
#
_symmetry.space_group_name_H-M   'P 1'
#
loop_
_entity.id
_entity.type
_entity.pdbx_description
1 polymer ?
#
loop_
_entity_poly.entity_id
_entity_poly.type
_entity_poly.pdbx_seq_one_letter_code
_entity_poly.pdbx_strand_id
1 'polypeptide(L)'
;MYSVEYLPRLNQLSIEIENVTSETITGLKLEEGRFISISIKGLDEIRITCPILIKASSPTSIKFQKSKLLISLKVEPEANSEVGDVATNGSDMWSCGWLNKHTSKAGSKNEFQFRCSKCQNQLIDSLDFIFKDMPGDYWYELMDFWHCHKPANNQPTDKDYGILKPKNDKTIVIGSCYLLQTVNSCLELIEESSEAFYACKSCHQIIGDKFQDVIRLLKWKLSLTYTKNNQTLVSTYDPLLYAVNLFNTKIQSSALRKFAIESNRQKLCLWILNTDIDVTINGQILFKCMKVWWYSVHDNDTIDSSYEQTEIPYKEVVDQLLMALQNNTINSNVQIGSIVYQISYIPTSMSK
;
A
#
# COMPACT_ATOMS: atom_id res chain seq x y z
N MET A 1 24.23 4.76 10.29
CA MET A 1 22.87 4.51 9.78
C MET A 1 22.00 4.16 10.97
N TYR A 2 20.72 4.53 10.97
CA TYR A 2 19.79 4.04 11.99
C TYR A 2 18.41 3.77 11.41
N SER A 3 17.69 2.87 12.04
CA SER A 3 16.27 2.65 11.80
C SER A 3 15.49 2.60 13.12
N VAL A 4 14.27 3.13 13.11
CA VAL A 4 13.35 3.10 14.25
C VAL A 4 12.01 2.57 13.80
N GLU A 5 11.58 1.44 14.34
CA GLU A 5 10.24 0.89 14.12
C GLU A 5 9.34 1.21 15.31
N TYR A 6 8.15 1.74 15.05
CA TYR A 6 7.08 1.75 16.04
C TYR A 6 6.20 0.51 15.88
N LEU A 7 5.97 -0.19 17.00
CA LEU A 7 5.13 -1.38 17.10
C LEU A 7 3.86 -1.01 17.89
N PRO A 8 2.76 -0.64 17.21
CA PRO A 8 1.59 -0.06 17.87
C PRO A 8 0.94 -0.99 18.89
N ARG A 9 0.91 -2.30 18.60
CA ARG A 9 0.32 -3.31 19.51
C ARG A 9 1.08 -3.45 20.82
N LEU A 10 2.38 -3.13 20.81
CA LEU A 10 3.24 -3.23 21.98
C LEU A 10 3.51 -1.87 22.62
N ASN A 11 3.09 -0.76 21.98
CA ASN A 11 3.50 0.59 22.36
C ASN A 11 5.01 0.66 22.59
N GLN A 12 5.78 0.18 21.61
CA GLN A 12 7.22 -0.01 21.73
C GLN A 12 7.92 0.54 20.49
N LEU A 13 9.03 1.25 20.72
CA LEU A 13 10.02 1.55 19.68
C LEU A 13 11.12 0.49 19.68
N SER A 14 11.49 0.04 18.49
CA SER A 14 12.70 -0.74 18.24
C SER A 14 13.67 0.12 17.46
N ILE A 15 14.78 0.50 18.07
CA ILE A 15 15.82 1.34 17.50
C ILE A 15 17.02 0.46 17.19
N GLU A 16 17.52 0.55 15.96
CA GLU A 16 18.74 -0.08 15.52
C GLU A 16 19.70 1.00 14.99
N ILE A 17 20.93 1.01 15.51
CA ILE A 17 22.00 1.92 15.08
C ILE A 17 23.19 1.09 14.67
N GLU A 18 23.74 1.39 13.50
CA GLU A 18 24.87 0.67 12.93
C GLU A 18 26.20 1.41 13.12
N ASN A 19 27.30 0.67 13.01
CA ASN A 19 28.67 1.16 13.09
C ASN A 19 28.99 1.85 14.42
N VAL A 20 28.37 1.40 15.50
CA VAL A 20 28.66 1.87 16.85
C VAL A 20 29.90 1.14 17.36
N THR A 21 30.92 1.90 17.79
CA THR A 21 32.22 1.38 18.23
C THR A 21 32.35 1.18 19.73
N SER A 22 31.37 1.65 20.51
CA SER A 22 31.38 1.64 21.97
C SER A 22 30.06 1.10 22.51
N GLU A 23 30.14 0.20 23.49
CA GLU A 23 28.97 -0.46 24.08
C GLU A 23 28.38 0.33 25.25
N THR A 24 29.09 1.35 25.74
CA THR A 24 28.69 2.08 26.95
C THR A 24 27.80 3.27 26.61
N ILE A 25 26.48 3.08 26.74
CA ILE A 25 25.52 4.19 26.71
C ILE A 25 25.58 4.92 28.06
N THR A 26 25.77 6.23 28.00
CA THR A 26 25.82 7.12 29.18
C THR A 26 24.55 7.92 29.38
N GLY A 27 23.70 8.03 28.36
CA GLY A 27 22.45 8.77 28.44
C GLY A 27 21.47 8.43 27.32
N LEU A 28 20.18 8.48 27.63
CA LEU A 28 19.09 8.43 26.67
C LEU A 28 18.04 9.46 27.08
N LYS A 29 17.72 10.39 26.19
CA LYS A 29 16.82 11.51 26.48
C LYS A 29 15.80 11.68 25.37
N LEU A 30 14.53 11.84 25.75
CA LEU A 30 13.47 12.27 24.85
C LEU A 30 13.50 13.80 24.72
N GLU A 31 13.50 14.28 23.48
CA GLU A 31 13.50 15.69 23.12
C GLU A 31 12.27 16.02 22.28
N GLU A 32 11.51 17.04 22.71
CA GLU A 32 10.40 17.62 21.94
C GLU A 32 9.36 16.58 21.49
N GLY A 33 9.26 15.45 22.21
CA GLY A 33 8.36 14.34 21.88
C GLY A 33 8.66 13.61 20.55
N ARG A 34 9.68 14.03 19.79
CA ARG A 34 9.95 13.55 18.42
C ARG A 34 11.35 13.00 18.25
N PHE A 35 12.31 13.37 19.10
CA PHE A 35 13.69 12.94 18.98
C PHE A 35 14.15 12.19 20.22
N ILE A 36 15.00 11.18 20.01
CA ILE A 36 15.72 10.51 21.08
C ILE A 36 17.20 10.79 20.89
N SER A 37 17.79 11.45 21.88
CA SER A 37 19.23 11.68 21.94
C SER A 37 19.89 10.59 22.75
N ILE A 38 20.93 9.99 22.18
CA ILE A 38 21.65 8.86 22.75
C ILE A 38 23.11 9.27 22.90
N SER A 39 23.55 9.34 24.16
CA SER A 39 24.94 9.63 24.50
C SER A 39 25.69 8.31 24.65
N ILE A 40 26.75 8.11 23.87
CA ILE A 40 27.60 6.92 23.90
C ILE A 40 29.01 7.34 24.29
N LYS A 41 29.64 6.62 25.21
CA LYS A 41 30.99 6.96 25.70
C LYS A 41 31.98 7.00 24.55
N GLY A 42 32.61 8.18 24.35
CA GLY A 42 33.64 8.40 23.34
C GLY A 42 33.10 8.70 21.94
N LEU A 43 31.80 8.91 21.79
CA LEU A 43 31.17 9.34 20.54
C LEU A 43 30.36 10.62 20.76
N ASP A 44 30.16 11.35 19.66
CA ASP A 44 29.20 12.45 19.65
C ASP A 44 27.78 11.94 19.88
N GLU A 45 26.94 12.79 20.45
CA GLU A 45 25.55 12.48 20.74
C GLU A 45 24.80 12.16 19.43
N ILE A 46 24.12 11.01 19.41
CA ILE A 46 23.35 10.57 18.25
C ILE A 46 21.89 10.97 18.46
N ARG A 47 21.39 11.83 17.59
CA ARG A 47 19.98 12.25 17.59
C ARG A 47 19.17 11.43 16.59
N ILE A 48 18.14 10.77 17.08
CA ILE A 48 17.29 9.85 16.32
C ILE A 48 15.87 10.39 16.22
N THR A 49 15.31 10.41 15.02
CA THR A 49 13.93 10.83 14.79
C THR A 49 12.97 9.66 15.01
N CYS A 50 11.98 9.85 15.87
CA CYS A 50 10.91 8.90 16.12
C CYS A 50 9.85 8.98 15.01
N PRO A 51 9.29 7.84 14.56
CA PRO A 51 8.26 7.85 13.52
C PRO A 51 6.93 8.47 14.01
N ILE A 52 6.69 8.44 15.33
CA ILE A 52 5.51 9.01 16.00
C ILE A 52 5.90 10.10 17.03
N LEU A 53 4.90 10.86 17.50
CA LEU A 53 5.04 11.75 18.66
C LEU A 53 4.81 10.98 19.96
N ILE A 54 5.66 11.23 20.95
CA ILE A 54 5.79 10.44 22.19
C ILE A 54 5.77 11.37 23.39
N LYS A 55 4.92 11.08 24.37
CA LYS A 55 4.85 11.80 25.65
C LYS A 55 5.94 11.37 26.61
N ALA A 56 6.12 10.06 26.71
CA ALA A 56 7.05 9.43 27.64
C ALA A 56 7.68 8.20 27.01
N SER A 57 8.93 7.92 27.38
CA SER A 57 9.63 6.72 26.96
C SER A 57 10.45 6.14 28.11
N SER A 58 10.58 4.82 28.14
CA SER A 58 11.43 4.11 29.11
C SER A 58 12.17 2.96 28.42
N PRO A 59 13.49 2.81 28.65
CA PRO A 59 14.24 1.70 28.07
C PRO A 59 13.85 0.38 28.71
N THR A 60 13.56 -0.60 27.86
CA THR A 60 13.21 -1.98 28.26
C THR A 60 14.33 -2.96 27.95
N SER A 61 15.10 -2.73 26.88
CA SER A 61 16.31 -3.49 26.61
C SER A 61 17.31 -2.68 25.79
N ILE A 62 18.59 -2.94 26.03
CA ILE A 62 19.72 -2.35 25.30
C ILE A 62 20.70 -3.50 25.06
N LYS A 63 21.03 -3.76 23.80
CA LYS A 63 21.91 -4.87 23.40
C LYS A 63 22.91 -4.37 22.36
N PHE A 64 24.15 -4.82 22.48
CA PHE A 64 25.17 -4.59 21.48
C PHE A 64 25.50 -5.90 20.77
N GLN A 65 25.51 -5.90 19.44
CA GLN A 65 25.81 -7.08 18.62
C GLN A 65 26.56 -6.68 17.35
N LYS A 66 27.78 -7.19 17.16
CA LYS A 66 28.54 -7.07 15.89
C LYS A 66 28.54 -5.64 15.32
N SER A 67 28.86 -4.62 16.13
CA SER A 67 28.83 -3.18 15.79
C SER A 67 27.45 -2.52 15.65
N LYS A 68 26.38 -3.23 16.04
CA LYS A 68 25.01 -2.72 16.07
C LYS A 68 24.56 -2.51 17.50
N LEU A 69 23.94 -1.35 17.74
CA LEU A 69 23.26 -1.04 18.99
C LEU A 69 21.75 -1.19 18.80
N LEU A 70 21.15 -2.08 19.58
CA LEU A 70 19.73 -2.40 19.56
C LEU A 70 19.10 -1.90 20.85
N ILE A 71 18.14 -0.98 20.74
CA ILE A 71 17.45 -0.39 21.88
C ILE A 71 15.95 -0.61 21.72
N SER A 72 15.32 -1.11 22.77
CA SER A 72 13.87 -1.20 22.87
C SER A 72 13.37 -0.20 23.90
N LEU A 73 12.42 0.65 23.52
CA LEU A 73 11.79 1.61 24.41
C LEU A 73 10.29 1.34 24.50
N LYS A 74 9.76 1.20 25.71
CA LYS A 74 8.31 1.32 25.92
C LYS A 74 7.96 2.79 25.78
N VAL A 75 6.92 3.11 25.02
CA VAL A 75 6.52 4.49 24.73
C VAL A 75 5.05 4.72 25.01
N GLU A 76 4.73 5.95 25.40
CA GLU A 76 3.36 6.44 25.46
C GLU A 76 3.14 7.42 24.30
N PRO A 77 2.38 7.03 23.26
CA PRO A 77 2.13 7.90 22.12
C PRO A 77 1.28 9.11 22.53
N GLU A 78 1.48 10.25 21.86
CA GLU A 78 0.57 11.38 22.03
C GLU A 78 -0.84 11.05 21.50
N ALA A 79 -1.88 11.44 22.23
CA ALA A 79 -3.25 11.33 21.74
C ALA A 79 -3.40 12.30 20.56
N ASN A 80 -3.81 11.79 19.40
CA ASN A 80 -3.74 12.44 18.07
C ASN A 80 -2.38 12.36 17.36
N SER A 81 -1.52 11.39 17.72
CA SER A 81 -0.32 11.03 16.95
C SER A 81 -0.59 10.33 15.61
N GLU A 82 -1.82 10.43 15.09
CA GLU A 82 -1.99 10.44 13.63
C GLU A 82 -1.24 11.68 13.15
N VAL A 83 0.04 11.51 12.81
CA VAL A 83 0.90 12.56 12.28
C VAL A 83 0.26 13.05 10.98
N GLY A 84 -0.60 14.05 11.15
CA GLY A 84 -1.22 14.82 10.12
C GLY A 84 -2.30 14.10 9.32
N ASP A 85 -3.42 14.79 9.21
CA ASP A 85 -4.20 15.04 8.00
C ASP A 85 -3.34 15.43 6.76
N VAL A 86 -2.09 14.95 6.64
CA VAL A 86 -1.40 14.84 5.37
C VAL A 86 -2.31 13.93 4.57
N ALA A 87 -2.80 14.43 3.43
CA ALA A 87 -3.59 13.66 2.49
C ALA A 87 -2.77 12.44 2.05
N THR A 88 -2.81 11.39 2.86
CA THR A 88 -2.09 10.15 2.66
C THR A 88 -2.88 9.40 1.61
N ASN A 89 -2.22 9.08 0.51
CA ASN A 89 -2.80 8.28 -0.57
C ASN A 89 -2.92 6.83 -0.08
N GLY A 90 -3.83 6.57 0.86
CA GLY A 90 -4.10 5.25 1.40
C GLY A 90 -4.98 4.41 0.48
N SER A 91 -5.29 3.18 0.92
CA SER A 91 -6.15 2.25 0.18
C SER A 91 -7.59 2.79 -0.04
N ASP A 92 -8.06 3.69 0.82
CA ASP A 92 -9.37 4.33 0.72
C ASP A 92 -9.40 5.52 -0.25
N MET A 93 -8.26 5.85 -0.87
CA MET A 93 -8.18 6.96 -1.81
C MET A 93 -9.14 6.77 -2.99
N TRP A 94 -9.91 7.84 -3.23
CA TRP A 94 -10.99 7.90 -4.21
C TRP A 94 -12.18 6.97 -3.94
N SER A 95 -12.29 6.38 -2.74
CA SER A 95 -13.57 5.79 -2.28
C SER A 95 -14.67 6.85 -2.21
N CYS A 96 -15.94 6.45 -2.16
CA CYS A 96 -17.04 7.38 -1.93
C CYS A 96 -16.84 8.16 -0.63
N GLY A 97 -16.35 7.50 0.43
CA GLY A 97 -16.02 8.14 1.70
C GLY A 97 -14.96 9.23 1.55
N TRP A 98 -13.89 8.94 0.81
CA TRP A 98 -12.82 9.90 0.52
C TRP A 98 -13.33 11.07 -0.33
N LEU A 99 -14.05 10.79 -1.42
CA LEU A 99 -14.59 11.79 -2.34
C LEU A 99 -15.52 12.76 -1.59
N ASN A 100 -16.44 12.25 -0.77
CA ASN A 100 -17.34 13.06 0.05
C ASN A 100 -16.62 14.05 0.98
N LYS A 101 -15.42 13.70 1.48
CA LYS A 101 -14.63 14.55 2.39
C LYS A 101 -13.75 15.57 1.67
N HIS A 102 -13.36 15.29 0.42
CA HIS A 102 -12.30 16.04 -0.26
C HIS A 102 -12.78 16.89 -1.42
N THR A 103 -13.93 16.58 -2.02
CA THR A 103 -14.45 17.30 -3.19
C THR A 103 -15.59 18.23 -2.81
N SER A 104 -15.69 19.38 -3.50
CA SER A 104 -16.87 20.24 -3.41
C SER A 104 -18.15 19.53 -3.86
N LYS A 105 -19.30 20.10 -3.51
CA LYS A 105 -20.62 19.61 -3.92
C LYS A 105 -21.32 20.57 -4.87
N ALA A 106 -21.91 20.03 -5.92
CA ALA A 106 -22.89 20.70 -6.78
C ALA A 106 -24.27 20.11 -6.47
N GLY A 107 -25.04 20.81 -5.64
CA GLY A 107 -26.30 20.29 -5.09
C GLY A 107 -26.05 19.08 -4.19
N SER A 108 -26.63 17.91 -4.53
CA SER A 108 -26.47 16.67 -3.77
C SER A 108 -25.31 15.79 -4.23
N LYS A 109 -24.60 16.15 -5.31
CA LYS A 109 -23.51 15.38 -5.88
C LYS A 109 -22.15 16.00 -5.60
N ASN A 110 -21.15 15.16 -5.42
CA ASN A 110 -19.75 15.58 -5.41
C ASN A 110 -19.33 15.99 -6.82
N GLU A 111 -18.56 17.06 -6.93
CA GLU A 111 -18.09 17.64 -8.19
C GLU A 111 -16.59 17.35 -8.37
N PHE A 112 -16.28 16.47 -9.32
CA PHE A 112 -14.93 16.08 -9.69
C PHE A 112 -14.92 15.41 -11.07
N GLN A 113 -13.73 15.24 -11.63
CA GLN A 113 -13.55 14.59 -12.93
C GLN A 113 -12.37 13.62 -12.88
N PHE A 114 -12.57 12.41 -13.40
CA PHE A 114 -11.45 11.54 -13.73
C PHE A 114 -10.97 11.85 -15.15
N ARG A 115 -9.67 12.08 -15.26
CA ARG A 115 -8.99 12.44 -16.51
C ARG A 115 -7.90 11.43 -16.82
N CYS A 116 -7.55 11.31 -18.09
CA CYS A 116 -6.39 10.53 -18.50
C CYS A 116 -5.13 11.13 -17.88
N SER A 117 -4.31 10.34 -17.17
CA SER A 117 -3.10 10.85 -16.51
C SER A 117 -2.08 11.41 -17.49
N LYS A 118 -2.07 10.95 -18.75
CA LYS A 118 -1.14 11.39 -19.80
C LYS A 118 -1.55 12.69 -20.49
N CYS A 119 -2.78 12.78 -21.00
CA CYS A 119 -3.23 13.92 -21.82
C CYS A 119 -4.26 14.83 -21.14
N GLN A 120 -4.69 14.48 -19.92
CA GLN A 120 -5.72 15.19 -19.15
C GLN A 120 -7.10 15.27 -19.84
N ASN A 121 -7.32 14.51 -20.92
CA ASN A 121 -8.65 14.35 -21.52
C ASN A 121 -9.64 13.81 -20.47
N GLN A 122 -10.82 14.41 -20.38
CA GLN A 122 -11.86 14.00 -19.46
C GLN A 122 -12.41 12.63 -19.86
N LEU A 123 -12.39 11.69 -18.92
CA LEU A 123 -12.89 10.33 -19.13
C LEU A 123 -14.21 10.10 -18.40
N ILE A 124 -14.37 10.69 -17.21
CA ILE A 124 -15.58 10.61 -16.40
C ILE A 124 -15.84 11.98 -15.78
N ASP A 125 -17.07 12.48 -15.89
CA ASP A 125 -17.59 13.59 -15.10
C ASP A 125 -18.44 13.06 -13.94
N SER A 126 -18.16 13.46 -12.70
CA SER A 126 -18.92 12.93 -11.56
C SER A 126 -20.41 13.25 -11.60
N LEU A 127 -20.80 14.34 -12.29
CA LEU A 127 -22.19 14.77 -12.36
C LEU A 127 -23.05 13.82 -13.21
N ASP A 128 -22.44 13.06 -14.12
CA ASP A 128 -23.11 12.13 -15.02
C ASP A 128 -23.36 10.74 -14.43
N PHE A 129 -22.75 10.42 -13.28
CA PHE A 129 -22.74 9.07 -12.72
C PHE A 129 -23.17 9.02 -11.25
N ILE A 130 -23.47 7.81 -10.80
CA ILE A 130 -23.63 7.43 -9.39
C ILE A 130 -22.45 6.55 -9.02
N PHE A 131 -21.74 6.92 -7.96
CA PHE A 131 -20.57 6.17 -7.48
C PHE A 131 -20.96 5.27 -6.32
N LYS A 132 -20.43 4.05 -6.31
CA LYS A 132 -20.62 3.08 -5.24
C LYS A 132 -19.29 2.41 -4.93
N ASP A 133 -18.94 2.31 -3.66
CA ASP A 133 -17.79 1.51 -3.26
C ASP A 133 -18.12 0.02 -3.39
N MET A 134 -17.13 -0.74 -3.84
CA MET A 134 -17.18 -2.18 -3.74
C MET A 134 -16.95 -2.60 -2.28
N PRO A 135 -17.70 -3.59 -1.74
CA PRO A 135 -17.52 -4.08 -0.37
C PRO A 135 -16.13 -4.68 -0.09
N GLY A 136 -15.39 -5.07 -1.14
CA GLY A 136 -14.01 -5.55 -1.13
C GLY A 136 -13.71 -6.33 -2.41
N ASP A 137 -12.45 -6.44 -2.85
CA ASP A 137 -12.11 -7.10 -4.13
C ASP A 137 -12.39 -8.62 -4.14
N TYR A 138 -12.42 -9.25 -2.96
CA TYR A 138 -12.64 -10.70 -2.77
C TYR A 138 -13.96 -11.01 -2.03
N TRP A 139 -14.90 -10.07 -2.05
CA TRP A 139 -16.19 -10.22 -1.35
C TRP A 139 -16.95 -11.49 -1.80
N TYR A 140 -16.80 -11.90 -3.06
CA TYR A 140 -17.48 -13.04 -3.65
C TYR A 140 -17.01 -14.38 -3.08
N GLU A 141 -15.73 -14.49 -2.69
CA GLU A 141 -15.21 -15.70 -2.04
C GLU A 141 -15.86 -15.93 -0.66
N LEU A 142 -16.35 -14.86 -0.03
CA LEU A 142 -17.04 -14.91 1.26
C LEU A 142 -18.54 -15.18 1.12
N MET A 143 -19.11 -15.01 -0.08
CA MET A 143 -20.54 -15.19 -0.32
C MET A 143 -20.97 -16.66 -0.24
N ASP A 144 -20.12 -17.59 -0.68
CA ASP A 144 -20.42 -19.04 -0.60
C ASP A 144 -20.51 -19.53 0.86
N PHE A 145 -19.87 -18.81 1.79
CA PHE A 145 -19.87 -19.15 3.21
C PHE A 145 -20.93 -18.41 4.03
N TRP A 146 -21.60 -17.40 3.46
CA TRP A 146 -22.57 -16.58 4.18
C TRP A 146 -24.01 -17.01 3.92
N HIS A 147 -24.44 -18.03 4.68
CA HIS A 147 -25.84 -18.45 4.69
C HIS A 147 -26.36 -18.46 6.14
N CYS A 148 -27.30 -17.57 6.48
CA CYS A 148 -27.94 -17.61 7.80
C CYS A 148 -28.72 -18.92 8.02
N HIS A 149 -29.18 -19.54 6.93
CA HIS A 149 -29.72 -20.90 6.90
C HIS A 149 -29.31 -21.54 5.57
N LYS A 150 -28.77 -22.76 5.61
CA LYS A 150 -28.56 -23.57 4.40
C LYS A 150 -29.94 -23.81 3.77
N PRO A 151 -30.17 -23.45 2.48
CA PRO A 151 -31.47 -23.64 1.86
C PRO A 151 -31.88 -25.12 1.97
N ALA A 152 -33.10 -25.38 2.46
CA ALA A 152 -33.61 -26.73 2.69
C ALA A 152 -33.77 -27.54 1.39
N ASN A 153 -33.76 -26.85 0.25
CA ASN A 153 -33.85 -27.45 -1.07
C ASN A 153 -32.48 -27.35 -1.73
N ASN A 154 -31.89 -28.48 -2.10
CA ASN A 154 -30.67 -28.59 -2.92
C ASN A 154 -30.87 -28.07 -4.37
N GLN A 155 -31.78 -27.12 -4.58
CA GLN A 155 -31.92 -26.48 -5.88
C GLN A 155 -30.76 -25.48 -6.03
N PRO A 156 -29.95 -25.57 -7.09
CA PRO A 156 -28.94 -24.58 -7.37
C PRO A 156 -29.63 -23.22 -7.53
N THR A 157 -29.19 -22.21 -6.78
CA THR A 157 -29.68 -20.86 -6.97
C THR A 157 -29.02 -20.29 -8.23
N ASP A 158 -29.79 -19.97 -9.26
CA ASP A 158 -29.34 -19.28 -10.50
C ASP A 158 -28.76 -17.86 -10.27
N LYS A 159 -28.60 -17.44 -9.02
CA LYS A 159 -28.04 -16.13 -8.69
C LYS A 159 -26.53 -16.25 -8.65
N ASP A 160 -25.89 -15.77 -9.71
CA ASP A 160 -24.45 -15.53 -9.73
C ASP A 160 -24.11 -14.39 -8.74
N TYR A 161 -23.89 -14.76 -7.49
CA TYR A 161 -23.39 -13.88 -6.43
C TYR A 161 -21.88 -13.64 -6.59
N GLY A 162 -21.23 -14.15 -7.63
CA GLY A 162 -19.78 -14.09 -7.80
C GLY A 162 -19.26 -12.70 -8.18
N ILE A 163 -20.10 -11.80 -8.71
CA ILE A 163 -19.57 -10.65 -9.47
C ILE A 163 -20.38 -9.36 -9.27
N LEU A 164 -19.76 -8.37 -8.62
CA LEU A 164 -20.29 -7.02 -8.51
C LEU A 164 -19.91 -6.21 -9.75
N LYS A 165 -20.86 -6.11 -10.69
CA LYS A 165 -20.77 -5.23 -11.86
C LYS A 165 -21.61 -3.97 -11.67
N PRO A 166 -21.28 -2.85 -12.33
CA PRO A 166 -22.18 -1.71 -12.41
C PRO A 166 -23.55 -2.13 -12.97
N LYS A 167 -24.63 -1.61 -12.37
CA LYS A 167 -26.00 -2.00 -12.75
C LYS A 167 -26.43 -1.47 -14.12
N ASN A 168 -25.82 -0.37 -14.58
CA ASN A 168 -26.16 0.34 -15.80
C ASN A 168 -25.06 1.33 -16.18
N ASP A 169 -25.22 1.98 -17.34
CA ASP A 169 -24.33 2.99 -17.93
C ASP A 169 -24.24 4.31 -17.15
N LYS A 170 -24.92 4.42 -16.01
CA LYS A 170 -24.91 5.59 -15.12
C LYS A 170 -24.34 5.27 -13.74
N THR A 171 -23.81 4.07 -13.54
CA THR A 171 -23.20 3.65 -12.28
C THR A 171 -21.71 3.38 -12.48
N ILE A 172 -20.90 3.88 -11.57
CA ILE A 172 -19.48 3.51 -11.45
C ILE A 172 -19.29 2.77 -10.14
N VAL A 173 -18.66 1.61 -10.20
CA VAL A 173 -18.25 0.86 -9.01
C VAL A 173 -16.77 1.12 -8.76
N ILE A 174 -16.43 1.57 -7.56
CA ILE A 174 -15.06 1.89 -7.14
C ILE A 174 -14.48 0.65 -6.44
N GLY A 175 -13.48 0.02 -7.04
CA GLY A 175 -12.66 -1.00 -6.40
C GLY A 175 -11.45 -0.40 -5.69
N SER A 176 -10.59 -1.25 -5.12
CA SER A 176 -9.42 -0.77 -4.35
C SER A 176 -8.48 0.06 -5.22
N CYS A 177 -8.10 -0.47 -6.39
CA CYS A 177 -7.17 0.20 -7.32
C CYS A 177 -7.75 0.42 -8.73
N TYR A 178 -9.06 0.27 -8.91
CA TYR A 178 -9.71 0.41 -10.21
C TYR A 178 -11.11 1.00 -10.11
N LEU A 179 -11.68 1.39 -11.25
CA LEU A 179 -13.07 1.79 -11.43
C LEU A 179 -13.73 0.87 -12.46
N LEU A 180 -14.95 0.40 -12.22
CA LEU A 180 -15.74 -0.34 -13.20
C LEU A 180 -16.85 0.54 -13.77
N GLN A 181 -17.00 0.48 -15.09
CA GLN A 181 -18.08 1.11 -15.85
C GLN A 181 -18.46 0.20 -17.03
N THR A 182 -19.68 0.31 -17.53
CA THR A 182 -20.14 -0.50 -18.68
C THR A 182 -19.74 0.12 -20.02
N VAL A 183 -19.77 1.45 -20.12
CA VAL A 183 -19.52 2.19 -21.37
C VAL A 183 -18.70 3.44 -21.12
N ASN A 184 -17.86 3.82 -22.09
CA ASN A 184 -17.13 5.09 -22.07
C ASN A 184 -16.77 5.54 -23.49
N SER A 185 -17.37 6.64 -23.95
CA SER A 185 -17.21 7.12 -25.32
C SER A 185 -15.81 7.70 -25.60
N CYS A 186 -15.05 8.04 -24.56
CA CYS A 186 -13.70 8.57 -24.66
C CYS A 186 -12.62 7.48 -24.78
N LEU A 187 -13.01 6.21 -24.70
CA LEU A 187 -12.13 5.05 -24.79
C LEU A 187 -12.40 4.23 -26.04
N GLU A 188 -11.35 3.62 -26.57
CA GLU A 188 -11.40 2.64 -27.65
C GLU A 188 -10.90 1.29 -27.14
N LEU A 189 -11.53 0.22 -27.63
CA LEU A 189 -11.12 -1.16 -27.34
C LEU A 189 -10.03 -1.58 -28.32
N ILE A 190 -8.92 -2.06 -27.79
CA ILE A 190 -7.81 -2.65 -28.54
C ILE A 190 -7.77 -4.13 -28.17
N GLU A 191 -7.97 -5.02 -29.13
CA GLU A 191 -7.89 -6.47 -28.94
C GLU A 191 -6.57 -6.98 -29.54
N GLU A 192 -5.68 -7.49 -28.68
CA GLU A 192 -4.38 -8.04 -29.07
C GLU A 192 -4.29 -9.50 -28.61
N SER A 193 -4.23 -10.42 -29.57
CA SER A 193 -4.12 -11.87 -29.36
C SER A 193 -5.21 -12.45 -28.46
N SER A 194 -5.02 -12.42 -27.14
CA SER A 194 -5.91 -12.95 -26.09
C SER A 194 -6.26 -11.91 -25.02
N GLU A 195 -5.74 -10.70 -25.13
CA GLU A 195 -5.93 -9.61 -24.18
C GLU A 195 -6.70 -8.47 -24.83
N ALA A 196 -7.54 -7.81 -24.04
CA ALA A 196 -8.38 -6.72 -24.50
C ALA A 196 -8.21 -5.52 -23.58
N PHE A 197 -7.78 -4.41 -24.16
CA PHE A 197 -7.40 -3.20 -23.44
C PHE A 197 -8.25 -2.01 -23.85
N TYR A 198 -8.41 -1.05 -22.95
CA TYR A 198 -9.06 0.22 -23.24
C TYR A 198 -8.02 1.33 -23.29
N ALA A 199 -7.89 1.96 -24.45
CA ALA A 199 -7.03 3.11 -24.68
C ALA A 199 -7.82 4.41 -24.72
N CYS A 200 -7.18 5.51 -24.31
CA CYS A 200 -7.75 6.84 -24.47
C CYS A 200 -7.74 7.25 -25.95
N LYS A 201 -8.90 7.54 -26.54
CA LYS A 201 -9.02 7.97 -27.95
C LYS A 201 -8.20 9.21 -28.31
N SER A 202 -7.89 10.06 -27.33
CA SER A 202 -7.16 11.31 -27.57
C SER A 202 -5.64 11.13 -27.64
N CYS A 203 -5.07 10.13 -26.96
CA CYS A 203 -3.60 9.99 -26.85
C CYS A 203 -3.08 8.55 -26.92
N HIS A 204 -4.00 7.61 -27.15
CA HIS A 204 -3.78 6.16 -27.25
C HIS A 204 -3.10 5.51 -26.04
N GLN A 205 -3.07 6.20 -24.89
CA GLN A 205 -2.58 5.61 -23.65
C GLN A 205 -3.55 4.52 -23.18
N ILE A 206 -3.02 3.33 -22.86
CA ILE A 206 -3.78 2.29 -22.16
C ILE A 206 -4.19 2.81 -20.78
N ILE A 207 -5.50 2.85 -20.53
CA ILE A 207 -6.12 3.31 -19.28
C ILE A 207 -6.56 2.13 -18.41
N GLY A 208 -6.83 0.99 -19.05
CA GLY A 208 -7.23 -0.21 -18.35
C GLY A 208 -7.54 -1.35 -19.30
N ASP A 209 -8.29 -2.32 -18.81
CA ASP A 209 -8.49 -3.60 -19.46
C ASP A 209 -9.96 -4.03 -19.46
N LYS A 210 -10.28 -4.97 -20.34
CA LYS A 210 -11.58 -5.62 -20.37
C LYS A 210 -11.63 -6.64 -19.25
N PHE A 211 -12.37 -6.30 -18.20
CA PHE A 211 -12.64 -7.21 -17.12
C PHE A 211 -14.01 -7.84 -17.34
N GLN A 212 -13.98 -9.06 -17.90
CA GLN A 212 -15.17 -9.78 -18.34
C GLN A 212 -15.92 -8.98 -19.43
N ASP A 213 -17.04 -8.34 -19.08
CA ASP A 213 -17.89 -7.56 -20.01
C ASP A 213 -17.99 -6.08 -19.62
N VAL A 214 -17.14 -5.64 -18.69
CA VAL A 214 -17.10 -4.25 -18.24
C VAL A 214 -15.71 -3.66 -18.43
N ILE A 215 -15.67 -2.34 -18.48
CA ILE A 215 -14.43 -1.58 -18.58
C ILE A 215 -13.86 -1.45 -17.18
N ARG A 216 -12.64 -1.97 -16.95
CA ARG A 216 -11.88 -1.76 -15.72
C ARG A 216 -10.83 -0.69 -15.96
N LEU A 217 -11.04 0.50 -15.41
CA LEU A 217 -10.06 1.60 -15.45
C LEU A 217 -9.11 1.48 -14.26
N LEU A 218 -7.80 1.55 -14.53
CA LEU A 218 -6.78 1.46 -13.48
C LEU A 218 -6.57 2.84 -12.87
N LYS A 219 -6.71 2.97 -11.54
CA LYS A 219 -6.67 4.29 -10.87
C LYS A 219 -5.37 5.05 -11.15
N TRP A 220 -4.22 4.35 -11.23
CA TRP A 220 -2.91 4.97 -11.50
C TRP A 220 -2.73 5.44 -12.96
N LYS A 221 -3.63 5.08 -13.88
CA LYS A 221 -3.73 5.64 -15.23
C LYS A 221 -4.65 6.86 -15.31
N LEU A 222 -5.22 7.26 -14.18
CA LEU A 222 -6.13 8.40 -14.06
C LEU A 222 -5.50 9.51 -13.21
N SER A 223 -5.99 10.72 -13.43
CA SER A 223 -5.89 11.84 -12.49
C SER A 223 -7.29 12.24 -12.05
N LEU A 224 -7.44 12.60 -10.78
CA LEU A 224 -8.69 13.15 -10.24
C LEU A 224 -8.54 14.66 -10.12
N THR A 225 -9.34 15.41 -10.87
CA THR A 225 -9.42 16.87 -10.77
C THR A 225 -10.68 17.25 -9.99
N TYR A 226 -10.53 18.10 -8.99
CA TYR A 226 -11.63 18.57 -8.15
C TYR A 226 -11.35 19.95 -7.59
N THR A 227 -12.38 20.64 -7.12
CA THR A 227 -12.23 21.94 -6.46
C THR A 227 -12.34 21.76 -4.94
N LYS A 228 -11.43 22.39 -4.19
CA LYS A 228 -11.49 22.51 -2.72
C LYS A 228 -11.01 23.91 -2.35
N ASN A 229 -11.75 24.61 -1.49
CA ASN A 229 -11.41 25.99 -1.06
C ASN A 229 -11.15 26.95 -2.24
N ASN A 230 -11.97 26.87 -3.30
CA ASN A 230 -11.84 27.64 -4.55
C ASN A 230 -10.52 27.43 -5.32
N GLN A 231 -9.78 26.35 -5.03
CA GLN A 231 -8.61 25.95 -5.79
C GLN A 231 -8.88 24.63 -6.49
N THR A 232 -8.50 24.56 -7.76
CA THR A 232 -8.49 23.30 -8.51
C THR A 232 -7.28 22.48 -8.10
N LEU A 233 -7.55 21.30 -7.57
CA LEU A 233 -6.55 20.35 -7.12
C LEU A 233 -6.52 19.13 -8.04
N VAL A 234 -5.35 18.51 -8.12
CA VAL A 234 -5.15 17.26 -8.86
C VAL A 234 -4.58 16.21 -7.92
N SER A 235 -5.33 15.11 -7.77
CA SER A 235 -4.92 13.91 -7.07
C SER A 235 -4.50 12.83 -8.08
N THR A 236 -3.50 12.04 -7.72
CA THR A 236 -2.90 10.97 -8.52
C THR A 236 -2.84 9.70 -7.69
N TYR A 237 -2.87 8.54 -8.34
CA TYR A 237 -2.84 7.25 -7.66
C TYR A 237 -1.53 6.52 -7.95
N ASP A 238 -0.88 6.00 -6.92
CA ASP A 238 0.40 5.33 -7.04
C ASP A 238 0.20 3.85 -7.47
N PRO A 239 0.85 3.37 -8.54
CA PRO A 239 0.80 1.96 -8.92
C PRO A 239 1.20 0.98 -7.80
N LEU A 240 2.12 1.35 -6.90
CA LEU A 240 2.57 0.52 -5.79
C LEU A 240 1.41 0.05 -4.89
N LEU A 241 0.37 0.89 -4.76
CA LEU A 241 -0.80 0.58 -3.95
C LEU A 241 -1.56 -0.65 -4.48
N TYR A 242 -1.43 -1.01 -5.76
CA TYR A 242 -1.97 -2.27 -6.28
C TYR A 242 -1.32 -3.47 -5.61
N ALA A 243 0.01 -3.52 -5.57
CA ALA A 243 0.74 -4.63 -4.94
C ALA A 243 0.44 -4.69 -3.43
N VAL A 244 0.45 -3.53 -2.76
CA VAL A 244 0.09 -3.42 -1.34
C VAL A 244 -1.32 -3.96 -1.07
N ASN A 245 -2.32 -3.54 -1.84
CA ASN A 245 -3.69 -4.02 -1.65
C ASN A 245 -3.81 -5.51 -1.94
N LEU A 246 -3.17 -6.01 -3.00
CA LEU A 246 -3.11 -7.44 -3.30
C LEU A 246 -2.57 -8.25 -2.12
N PHE A 247 -1.43 -7.84 -1.55
CA PHE A 247 -0.84 -8.53 -0.40
C PHE A 247 -1.73 -8.44 0.84
N ASN A 248 -2.28 -7.27 1.14
CA ASN A 248 -3.19 -7.10 2.27
C ASN A 248 -4.40 -8.02 2.14
N THR A 249 -4.99 -8.09 0.95
CA THR A 249 -6.15 -8.96 0.76
C THR A 249 -5.80 -10.43 0.87
N LYS A 250 -4.67 -10.88 0.33
CA LYS A 250 -4.19 -12.26 0.51
C LYS A 250 -3.87 -12.58 1.97
N ILE A 251 -3.22 -11.68 2.69
CA ILE A 251 -2.96 -11.84 4.14
C ILE A 251 -4.29 -11.96 4.92
N GLN A 252 -5.31 -11.17 4.57
CA GLN A 252 -6.58 -11.17 5.29
C GLN A 252 -7.48 -12.36 4.93
N SER A 253 -7.50 -12.78 3.67
CA SER A 253 -8.37 -13.85 3.16
C SER A 253 -7.79 -15.25 3.41
N SER A 254 -6.48 -15.43 3.28
CA SER A 254 -5.84 -16.75 3.32
C SER A 254 -4.67 -16.86 4.29
N ALA A 255 -4.38 -15.81 5.07
CA ALA A 255 -3.24 -15.75 6.00
C ALA A 255 -1.86 -15.96 5.34
N LEU A 256 -1.78 -15.82 4.01
CA LEU A 256 -0.55 -15.98 3.24
C LEU A 256 0.35 -14.76 3.42
N ARG A 257 1.65 -15.01 3.67
CA ARG A 257 2.65 -13.96 3.93
C ARG A 257 3.90 -14.08 3.07
N LYS A 258 4.03 -15.16 2.30
CA LYS A 258 5.17 -15.44 1.44
C LYS A 258 4.71 -15.43 -0.02
N PHE A 259 5.24 -14.51 -0.81
CA PHE A 259 4.82 -14.27 -2.18
C PHE A 259 6.02 -14.38 -3.11
N ALA A 260 5.86 -15.11 -4.22
CA ALA A 260 6.80 -15.15 -5.32
C ALA A 260 6.19 -14.40 -6.50
N ILE A 261 6.89 -13.38 -6.99
CA ILE A 261 6.42 -12.52 -8.08
C ILE A 261 7.41 -12.63 -9.22
N GLU A 262 6.93 -12.99 -10.41
CA GLU A 262 7.76 -13.05 -11.60
C GLU A 262 7.96 -11.65 -12.20
N SER A 263 9.22 -11.32 -12.51
CA SER A 263 9.60 -10.06 -13.14
C SER A 263 10.60 -10.33 -14.26
N ASN A 264 10.08 -10.54 -15.48
CA ASN A 264 10.78 -10.83 -16.75
C ASN A 264 11.81 -12.00 -16.72
N ARG A 265 12.82 -11.95 -15.85
CA ARG A 265 13.96 -12.88 -15.72
C ARG A 265 14.39 -13.15 -14.27
N GLN A 266 13.65 -12.63 -13.31
CA GLN A 266 13.92 -12.79 -11.89
C GLN A 266 12.61 -13.03 -11.17
N LYS A 267 12.71 -13.79 -10.08
CA LYS A 267 11.62 -14.00 -9.15
C LYS A 267 11.92 -13.25 -7.87
N LEU A 268 11.02 -12.36 -7.49
CA LEU A 268 11.07 -11.62 -6.24
C LEU A 268 10.34 -12.43 -5.18
N CYS A 269 11.09 -12.90 -4.17
CA CYS A 269 10.54 -13.68 -3.07
C CYS A 269 10.37 -12.76 -1.86
N LEU A 270 9.12 -12.48 -1.48
CA LEU A 270 8.76 -11.57 -0.40
C LEU A 270 8.19 -12.34 0.79
N TRP A 271 8.60 -12.00 2.00
CA TRP A 271 8.00 -12.46 3.24
C TRP A 271 7.58 -11.27 4.09
N ILE A 272 6.27 -11.03 4.16
CA ILE A 272 5.66 -9.90 4.86
C ILE A 272 5.46 -10.25 6.33
N LEU A 273 6.24 -9.61 7.21
CA LEU A 273 6.24 -9.91 8.63
C LEU A 273 5.18 -9.11 9.38
N ASN A 274 5.21 -7.78 9.20
CA ASN A 274 4.31 -6.85 9.86
C ASN A 274 3.65 -5.94 8.82
N THR A 275 2.44 -5.50 9.12
CA THR A 275 1.71 -4.46 8.39
C THR A 275 1.46 -3.29 9.34
N ASP A 276 1.17 -2.12 8.77
CA ASP A 276 0.75 -0.92 9.52
C ASP A 276 1.75 -0.47 10.60
N ILE A 277 3.05 -0.53 10.27
CA ILE A 277 4.10 -0.01 11.16
C ILE A 277 4.65 1.32 10.62
N ASP A 278 4.92 2.27 11.51
CA ASP A 278 5.62 3.50 11.14
C ASP A 278 7.11 3.32 11.39
N VAL A 279 7.93 3.71 10.42
CA VAL A 279 9.38 3.53 10.47
C VAL A 279 10.11 4.82 10.15
N THR A 280 11.19 5.08 10.87
CA THR A 280 12.20 6.07 10.46
C THR A 280 13.41 5.33 9.93
N ILE A 281 13.91 5.70 8.75
CA ILE A 281 15.19 5.23 8.21
C ILE A 281 16.06 6.45 7.95
N ASN A 282 17.16 6.60 8.70
CA ASN A 282 18.08 7.74 8.58
C ASN A 282 17.39 9.12 8.60
N GLY A 283 16.36 9.28 9.43
CA GLY A 283 15.59 10.52 9.55
C GLY A 283 14.41 10.65 8.60
N GLN A 284 14.33 9.84 7.54
CA GLN A 284 13.15 9.78 6.68
C GLN A 284 12.07 8.92 7.34
N ILE A 285 10.87 9.47 7.49
CA ILE A 285 9.74 8.78 8.10
C ILE A 285 8.86 8.20 6.99
N LEU A 286 8.56 6.91 7.10
CA LEU A 286 7.62 6.20 6.26
C LEU A 286 6.46 5.74 7.15
N PHE A 287 5.25 6.12 6.77
CA PHE A 287 4.03 5.83 7.53
C PHE A 287 3.34 4.58 6.99
N LYS A 288 2.70 3.83 7.89
CA LYS A 288 1.90 2.64 7.58
C LYS A 288 2.62 1.72 6.58
N CYS A 289 3.75 1.17 6.95
CA CYS A 289 4.55 0.31 6.08
C CYS A 289 4.26 -1.18 6.29
N MET A 290 4.53 -1.97 5.26
CA MET A 290 4.77 -3.41 5.38
C MET A 290 6.26 -3.65 5.61
N LYS A 291 6.60 -4.37 6.68
CA LYS A 291 7.96 -4.89 6.87
C LYS A 291 8.12 -6.16 6.05
N VAL A 292 9.06 -6.13 5.11
CA VAL A 292 9.26 -7.21 4.16
C VAL A 292 10.69 -7.71 4.25
N TRP A 293 10.82 -9.02 4.39
CA TRP A 293 12.07 -9.74 4.12
C TRP A 293 12.03 -10.21 2.68
N TRP A 294 13.05 -9.88 1.90
CA TRP A 294 13.04 -10.21 0.49
C TRP A 294 14.41 -10.60 -0.04
N TYR A 295 14.38 -11.34 -1.14
CA TYR A 295 15.54 -11.66 -1.96
C TYR A 295 15.06 -11.88 -3.39
N SER A 296 15.98 -11.77 -4.35
CA SER A 296 15.72 -12.11 -5.74
C SER A 296 16.42 -13.41 -6.10
N VAL A 297 15.81 -14.15 -7.02
CA VAL A 297 16.35 -15.40 -7.56
C VAL A 297 16.28 -15.37 -9.07
N HIS A 298 17.22 -16.01 -9.75
CA HIS A 298 17.15 -16.21 -11.19
C HIS A 298 16.14 -17.31 -11.54
N ASP A 299 15.50 -17.21 -12.71
CA ASP A 299 14.35 -18.07 -13.08
C ASP A 299 14.60 -19.59 -13.02
N ASN A 300 15.86 -20.02 -13.16
CA ASN A 300 16.23 -21.43 -13.17
C ASN A 300 16.30 -22.06 -11.77
N ASP A 301 16.29 -21.24 -10.72
CA ASP A 301 16.41 -21.72 -9.36
C ASP A 301 15.03 -22.06 -8.80
N THR A 302 14.95 -23.21 -8.10
CA THR A 302 13.72 -23.64 -7.44
C THR A 302 13.43 -22.76 -6.23
N ILE A 303 12.27 -22.12 -6.20
CA ILE A 303 11.77 -21.43 -5.02
C ILE A 303 11.19 -22.47 -4.05
N ASP A 304 11.40 -22.24 -2.76
CA ASP A 304 10.72 -22.98 -1.70
C ASP A 304 9.20 -23.01 -1.95
N SER A 305 8.61 -24.20 -1.92
CA SER A 305 7.16 -24.43 -2.06
C SER A 305 6.30 -23.65 -1.05
N SER A 306 6.89 -23.09 0.01
CA SER A 306 6.19 -22.23 0.96
C SER A 306 5.84 -20.84 0.42
N TYR A 307 6.31 -20.46 -0.77
CA TYR A 307 5.96 -19.21 -1.44
C TYR A 307 4.77 -19.38 -2.38
N GLU A 308 3.74 -18.54 -2.23
CA GLU A 308 2.61 -18.47 -3.15
C GLU A 308 3.02 -17.72 -4.43
N GLN A 309 2.87 -18.35 -5.58
CA GLN A 309 3.03 -17.68 -6.87
C GLN A 309 1.93 -16.63 -7.03
N THR A 310 2.33 -15.37 -7.18
CA THR A 310 1.42 -14.23 -7.23
C THR A 310 1.67 -13.45 -8.51
N GLU A 311 0.64 -13.40 -9.35
CA GLU A 311 0.70 -12.67 -10.62
C GLU A 311 0.40 -11.18 -10.40
N ILE A 312 1.28 -10.33 -10.94
CA ILE A 312 1.05 -8.89 -11.08
C ILE A 312 1.15 -8.59 -12.58
N PRO A 313 0.01 -8.44 -13.28
CA PRO A 313 0.01 -8.36 -14.75
C PRO A 313 0.55 -7.02 -15.28
N TYR A 314 0.78 -6.04 -14.40
CA TYR A 314 1.20 -4.70 -14.75
C TYR A 314 2.69 -4.50 -14.46
N LYS A 315 3.50 -4.46 -15.52
CA LYS A 315 4.95 -4.23 -15.43
C LYS A 315 5.31 -3.01 -14.57
N GLU A 316 4.59 -1.90 -14.74
CA GLU A 316 4.85 -0.68 -13.97
C GLU A 316 4.64 -0.84 -12.46
N VAL A 317 3.70 -1.72 -12.04
CA VAL A 317 3.48 -2.02 -10.62
C VAL A 317 4.66 -2.83 -10.08
N VAL A 318 5.14 -3.82 -10.84
CA VAL A 318 6.31 -4.62 -10.47
C VAL A 318 7.57 -3.74 -10.38
N ASP A 319 7.76 -2.83 -11.34
CA ASP A 319 8.89 -1.90 -11.35
C ASP A 319 8.85 -0.97 -10.12
N GLN A 320 7.68 -0.41 -9.77
CA GLN A 320 7.52 0.43 -8.57
C GLN A 320 7.72 -0.37 -7.28
N LEU A 321 7.25 -1.61 -7.22
CA LEU A 321 7.48 -2.50 -6.08
C LEU A 321 8.97 -2.77 -5.88
N LEU A 322 9.71 -3.07 -6.95
CA LEU A 322 11.15 -3.28 -6.87
C LEU A 322 11.90 -2.01 -6.43
N MET A 323 11.51 -0.84 -6.96
CA MET A 323 12.07 0.44 -6.53
C MET A 323 11.81 0.70 -5.04
N ALA A 324 10.59 0.45 -4.56
CA ALA A 324 10.25 0.63 -3.15
C ALA A 324 11.06 -0.31 -2.24
N LEU A 325 11.23 -1.57 -2.64
CA LEU A 325 12.07 -2.53 -1.92
C LEU A 325 13.51 -2.04 -1.83
N GLN A 326 14.11 -1.65 -2.95
CA GLN A 326 15.50 -1.19 -3.02
C GLN A 326 15.74 0.10 -2.24
N ASN A 327 14.88 1.11 -2.42
CA ASN A 327 15.05 2.43 -1.81
C ASN A 327 14.84 2.43 -0.29
N ASN A 328 13.99 1.53 0.21
CA ASN A 328 13.64 1.44 1.62
C ASN A 328 14.28 0.22 2.30
N THR A 329 15.34 -0.35 1.71
CA THR A 329 16.15 -1.40 2.33
C THR A 329 17.01 -0.81 3.44
N ILE A 330 17.01 -1.42 4.62
CA ILE A 330 17.98 -1.11 5.68
C ILE A 330 19.21 -2.00 5.54
N ASN A 331 20.36 -1.57 6.07
CA ASN A 331 21.61 -2.34 6.07
C ASN A 331 21.60 -3.55 7.04
N SER A 332 20.44 -4.16 7.22
CA SER A 332 20.24 -5.34 8.04
C SER A 332 19.79 -6.47 7.15
N ASN A 333 20.48 -7.61 7.29
CA ASN A 333 20.14 -8.83 6.61
C ASN A 333 19.81 -9.92 7.63
N VAL A 334 18.93 -10.82 7.26
CA VAL A 334 18.59 -12.01 8.06
C VAL A 334 18.96 -13.24 7.25
N GLN A 335 19.78 -14.11 7.84
CA GLN A 335 20.15 -15.37 7.20
C GLN A 335 19.33 -16.50 7.81
N ILE A 336 18.63 -17.26 6.96
CA ILE A 336 17.93 -18.48 7.34
C ILE A 336 18.35 -19.58 6.37
N GLY A 337 19.08 -20.57 6.89
CA GLY A 337 19.71 -21.59 6.04
C GLY A 337 20.71 -20.95 5.07
N SER A 338 20.53 -21.23 3.78
CA SER A 338 21.34 -20.67 2.69
C SER A 338 20.84 -19.31 2.17
N ILE A 339 19.65 -18.87 2.58
CA ILE A 339 19.03 -17.65 2.06
C ILE A 339 19.41 -16.46 2.94
N VAL A 340 19.84 -15.37 2.29
CA VAL A 340 20.10 -14.07 2.93
C VAL A 340 19.00 -13.11 2.50
N TYR A 341 18.13 -12.77 3.43
CA TYR A 341 17.05 -11.81 3.24
C TYR A 341 17.54 -10.40 3.49
N GLN A 342 17.21 -9.49 2.59
CA GLN A 342 17.24 -8.06 2.81
C GLN A 342 15.97 -7.62 3.54
N ILE A 343 16.07 -6.58 4.38
CA ILE A 343 14.93 -6.05 5.13
C ILE A 343 14.54 -4.70 4.52
N SER A 344 13.29 -4.59 4.06
CA SER A 344 12.74 -3.37 3.48
C SER A 344 11.38 -3.00 4.05
N TYR A 345 10.99 -1.76 3.81
CA TYR A 345 9.69 -1.22 4.20
C TYR A 345 8.93 -0.72 2.97
N ILE A 346 7.77 -1.29 2.69
CA ILE A 346 6.91 -0.85 1.60
C ILE A 346 5.83 0.06 2.18
N PRO A 347 5.81 1.38 1.86
CA PRO A 347 4.75 2.27 2.32
C PRO A 347 3.39 1.84 1.77
N THR A 348 2.37 1.77 2.63
CA THR A 348 0.97 1.51 2.21
C THR A 348 0.18 2.79 1.99
N SER A 349 0.81 3.92 2.26
CA SER A 349 0.31 5.25 1.90
C SER A 349 1.49 6.12 1.53
N MET A 350 1.34 6.92 0.48
CA MET A 350 2.38 7.87 0.08
C MET A 350 2.03 9.26 0.61
N SER A 351 2.99 9.90 1.28
CA SER A 351 2.98 11.35 1.52
C SER A 351 3.41 12.06 0.23
N LYS A 352 2.63 13.04 -0.22
CA LYS A 352 3.08 13.96 -1.28
C LYS A 352 4.10 14.95 -0.74
#